data_AF-A0A9N8MGF6-F1
#
_entry.id   AF-A0A9N8MGF6-F1
#
_cell.length_a   1.000
_cell.length_b   1.000
_cell.length_c   1.000
_cell.angle_alpha   90.00
_cell.angle_beta   90.00
_cell.angle_gamma   90.00
#
_symmetry.space_group_name_H-M   'P 1'
#
loop_
_entity.id
_entity.type
_entity.pdbx_description
1 polymer ?
#
loop_
_entity_poly.entity_id
_entity_poly.type
_entity_poly.pdbx_seq_one_letter_code
_entity_poly.pdbx_strand_id
1 'polypeptide(L)'
;DKKGKKRASTSGPKTRPTKRRNGSDQFDRMIDVLSTMAGSDAGPSHEEDPVAAATQTLLDLDSDDLEPDQVASLIGYFASNIGAARAYVTLAASQKPGAEAVRAAYLLQLLASLEY
;
A
#
# COMPACT_ATOMS: atom_id res chain seq x y z
N ASP A 1 -7.01 -66.96 22.01
CA ASP A 1 -6.35 -65.64 22.01
C ASP A 1 -7.26 -64.48 21.65
N LYS A 2 -7.16 -63.40 22.42
CA LYS A 2 -7.98 -62.17 22.37
C LYS A 2 -7.29 -61.08 21.52
N LYS A 3 -8.03 -60.52 20.55
CA LYS A 3 -8.31 -59.08 20.31
C LYS A 3 -7.23 -58.03 20.69
N GLY A 4 -6.81 -57.20 19.72
CA GLY A 4 -6.27 -55.84 19.98
C GLY A 4 -5.75 -55.10 18.74
N LYS A 5 -6.51 -54.13 18.19
CA LYS A 5 -6.23 -52.66 18.20
C LYS A 5 -5.14 -52.20 17.22
N LYS A 6 -5.50 -51.72 16.02
CA LYS A 6 -5.83 -50.31 15.65
C LYS A 6 -4.80 -49.24 16.12
N ARG A 7 -4.16 -48.64 15.10
CA ARG A 7 -3.82 -47.22 14.90
C ARG A 7 -3.04 -46.47 16.00
N ALA A 8 -1.84 -46.03 15.65
CA ALA A 8 -1.14 -44.83 16.15
C ALA A 8 -0.73 -44.01 14.90
N SER A 9 -1.32 -42.84 14.58
CA SER A 9 -1.03 -41.48 15.11
C SER A 9 0.39 -41.01 14.71
N THR A 10 0.67 -39.88 14.05
CA THR A 10 0.10 -38.51 14.15
C THR A 10 0.69 -37.61 13.02
N SER A 11 -0.05 -36.57 12.61
CA SER A 11 0.38 -35.24 12.07
C SER A 11 1.36 -35.17 10.88
N GLY A 12 0.93 -34.92 9.64
CA GLY A 12 0.73 -33.57 9.04
C GLY A 12 1.52 -33.46 7.70
N PRO A 13 1.30 -32.50 6.79
CA PRO A 13 0.42 -31.33 6.83
C PRO A 13 -0.82 -31.46 5.93
N LYS A 14 -1.92 -30.82 6.34
CA LYS A 14 -3.07 -30.52 5.48
C LYS A 14 -2.63 -29.48 4.43
N THR A 15 -2.51 -29.88 3.17
CA THR A 15 -2.49 -28.91 2.06
C THR A 15 -3.89 -28.30 1.95
N ARG A 16 -4.05 -27.14 2.58
CA ARG A 16 -5.26 -26.32 2.49
C ARG A 16 -5.38 -25.82 1.04
N PRO A 17 -6.53 -25.99 0.36
CA PRO A 17 -6.72 -25.42 -0.96
C PRO A 17 -6.94 -23.91 -0.76
N THR A 18 -6.05 -23.07 -1.28
CA THR A 18 -6.30 -21.63 -1.34
C THR A 18 -6.41 -21.18 -2.77
N LYS A 19 -7.66 -21.25 -3.20
CA LYS A 19 -8.23 -20.56 -4.34
C LYS A 19 -8.07 -19.04 -4.13
N ARG A 20 -7.49 -18.38 -5.15
CA ARG A 20 -7.58 -16.95 -5.53
C ARG A 20 -6.83 -15.92 -4.68
N ARG A 21 -5.88 -15.23 -5.30
CA ARG A 21 -5.97 -13.79 -5.63
C ARG A 21 -4.71 -13.33 -6.36
N ASN A 22 -4.73 -13.31 -7.69
CA ASN A 22 -3.71 -12.65 -8.53
C ASN A 22 -3.64 -11.12 -8.34
N GLY A 23 -4.32 -10.55 -7.34
CA GLY A 23 -4.40 -9.11 -7.07
C GLY A 23 -3.63 -8.64 -5.83
N SER A 24 -3.32 -9.53 -4.87
CA SER A 24 -2.48 -9.17 -3.71
C SER A 24 -1.02 -9.06 -4.12
N ASP A 25 -0.54 -9.98 -4.96
CA ASP A 25 0.87 -10.06 -5.34
C ASP A 25 1.36 -8.82 -6.09
N GLN A 26 0.47 -8.13 -6.82
CA GLN A 26 0.84 -6.89 -7.52
C GLN A 26 1.01 -5.72 -6.54
N PHE A 27 0.12 -5.64 -5.54
CA PHE A 27 0.20 -4.63 -4.49
C PHE A 27 1.40 -4.89 -3.58
N ASP A 28 1.61 -6.15 -3.19
CA ASP A 28 2.76 -6.55 -2.38
C ASP A 28 4.08 -6.28 -3.11
N ARG A 29 4.17 -6.58 -4.41
CA ARG A 29 5.34 -6.22 -5.24
C ARG A 29 5.54 -4.71 -5.35
N MET A 30 4.46 -3.94 -5.45
CA MET A 30 4.54 -2.48 -5.49
C MET A 30 5.09 -1.94 -4.16
N ILE A 31 4.63 -2.48 -3.02
CA ILE A 31 5.13 -2.13 -1.70
C ILE A 31 6.61 -2.51 -1.54
N ASP A 32 7.04 -3.67 -2.05
CA ASP A 32 8.45 -4.07 -2.04
C ASP A 32 9.33 -3.12 -2.87
N VAL A 33 8.85 -2.73 -4.06
CA VAL A 33 9.54 -1.76 -4.92
C VAL A 33 9.62 -0.40 -4.25
N LEU A 34 8.53 0.09 -3.65
CA LEU A 34 8.50 1.35 -2.90
C LEU A 34 9.42 1.30 -1.68
N SER A 35 9.45 0.18 -0.95
CA SER A 35 10.33 -0.04 0.20
C SER A 35 11.80 -0.04 -0.21
N THR A 36 12.11 -0.65 -1.35
CA THR A 36 13.47 -0.65 -1.92
C THR A 36 13.89 0.76 -2.38
N MET A 37 12.94 1.56 -2.90
CA MET A 37 13.20 2.95 -3.27
C MET A 37 13.37 3.86 -2.05
N ALA A 38 12.57 3.67 -1.00
CA ALA A 38 12.65 4.43 0.25
C ALA A 38 13.97 4.17 1.03
N GLY A 39 14.62 3.03 0.81
CA GLY A 39 15.88 2.70 1.48
C GLY A 39 17.13 3.42 0.95
N SER A 40 17.03 4.20 -0.13
CA SER A 40 18.21 4.80 -0.79
C SER A 40 18.38 6.30 -0.63
N ASP A 41 17.45 7.02 0.01
CA ASP A 41 17.55 8.47 0.18
C ASP A 41 17.46 8.86 1.66
N ALA A 42 18.58 9.33 2.20
CA ALA A 42 18.67 9.80 3.57
C ALA A 42 18.30 11.30 3.64
N GLY A 43 17.08 11.60 4.11
CA GLY A 43 16.71 12.88 4.76
C GLY A 43 15.24 13.29 4.58
N PRO A 44 14.61 14.03 5.52
CA PRO A 44 15.06 14.44 6.86
C PRO A 44 14.48 13.56 7.98
N SER A 45 15.16 13.59 9.12
CA SER A 45 14.70 13.04 10.38
C SER A 45 13.52 13.84 10.92
N HIS A 46 12.31 13.42 10.59
CA HIS A 46 11.15 13.69 11.42
C HIS A 46 10.34 12.40 11.51
N GLU A 47 9.92 12.05 12.72
CA GLU A 47 8.74 11.21 12.94
C GLU A 47 7.49 11.95 12.42
N GLU A 48 7.52 12.44 11.18
CA GLU A 48 6.43 13.12 10.55
C GLU A 48 5.35 12.08 10.32
N ASP A 49 4.17 12.35 10.89
CA ASP A 49 3.00 11.53 10.62
C ASP A 49 2.85 11.43 9.10
N PRO A 50 2.99 10.23 8.50
CA PRO A 50 2.94 10.08 7.06
C PRO A 50 1.61 10.55 6.48
N VAL A 51 0.53 10.56 7.28
CA VAL A 51 -0.76 11.12 6.88
C VAL A 51 -0.67 12.63 6.76
N ALA A 52 -0.05 13.31 7.73
CA ALA A 52 0.15 14.76 7.69
C ALA A 52 1.06 15.16 6.52
N ALA A 53 2.17 14.46 6.33
CA ALA A 53 3.09 14.68 5.21
C ALA A 53 2.40 14.44 3.85
N ALA A 54 1.62 13.36 3.72
CA ALA A 54 0.85 13.09 2.51
C ALA A 54 -0.21 14.16 2.24
N THR A 55 -0.92 14.61 3.27
CA THR A 55 -1.93 15.66 3.17
C THR A 55 -1.31 16.97 2.70
N GLN A 56 -0.21 17.38 3.31
CA GLN A 56 0.49 18.60 2.91
C GLN A 56 1.00 18.50 1.47
N THR A 57 1.65 17.38 1.12
CA THR A 57 2.16 17.14 -0.23
C THR A 57 1.04 17.17 -1.28
N LEU A 58 -0.12 16.61 -0.96
CA LEU A 58 -1.30 16.63 -1.83
C LEU A 58 -1.81 18.05 -2.05
N LEU A 59 -1.88 18.84 -0.97
CA LEU A 59 -2.28 20.24 -1.05
C LEU A 59 -1.29 21.07 -1.86
N ASP A 60 0.00 20.85 -1.69
CA ASP A 60 1.05 21.65 -2.32
C ASP A 60 1.24 21.31 -3.81
N LEU A 61 1.01 20.06 -4.22
CA LEU A 61 1.44 19.59 -5.54
C LEU A 61 0.33 19.08 -6.46
N ASP A 62 -0.85 18.73 -5.94
CA ASP A 62 -1.91 18.10 -6.74
C ASP A 62 -3.31 18.71 -6.48
N SER A 63 -3.46 19.66 -5.55
CA SER A 63 -4.79 20.19 -5.21
C SER A 63 -5.42 21.04 -6.29
N ASP A 64 -4.60 21.70 -7.13
CA ASP A 64 -5.09 22.49 -8.26
C ASP A 64 -5.62 21.62 -9.41
N ASP A 65 -5.20 20.35 -9.47
CA ASP A 65 -5.59 19.38 -10.51
C ASP A 65 -6.78 18.50 -10.10
N LEU A 66 -7.28 18.66 -8.87
CA LEU A 66 -8.32 17.82 -8.27
C LEU A 66 -9.49 18.66 -7.77
N GLU A 67 -10.70 18.10 -7.84
CA GLU A 67 -11.86 18.75 -7.24
C GLU A 67 -11.76 18.74 -5.69
N PRO A 68 -12.27 19.74 -4.97
CA PRO A 68 -12.17 19.82 -3.51
C PRO A 68 -12.70 18.56 -2.78
N ASP A 69 -13.76 17.95 -3.30
CA ASP A 69 -14.35 16.72 -2.75
C ASP A 69 -13.43 15.49 -2.96
N GLN A 70 -12.68 15.46 -4.07
CA GLN A 70 -11.68 14.43 -4.34
C GLN A 70 -10.49 14.57 -3.39
N VAL A 71 -10.01 15.80 -3.19
CA VAL A 71 -8.95 16.11 -2.22
C VAL A 71 -9.36 15.68 -0.82
N ALA A 72 -10.57 16.04 -0.37
CA ALA A 72 -11.08 15.62 0.93
C ALA A 72 -11.17 14.09 1.07
N SER A 73 -11.61 13.41 0.01
CA SER A 73 -11.71 11.94 -0.02
C SER A 73 -10.34 11.27 0.09
N LEU A 74 -9.32 11.79 -0.61
CA LEU A 74 -7.94 11.31 -0.53
C LEU A 74 -7.33 11.53 0.85
N ILE A 75 -7.54 12.70 1.47
CA ILE A 75 -7.10 12.98 2.84
C ILE A 75 -7.72 11.98 3.83
N GLY A 76 -9.03 11.76 3.72
CA GLY A 76 -9.72 10.76 4.52
C GLY A 76 -9.16 9.35 4.31
N TYR A 77 -8.87 9.00 3.05
CA TYR A 77 -8.25 7.71 2.73
C TYR A 77 -6.86 7.57 3.35
N PHE A 78 -5.99 8.57 3.24
CA PHE A 78 -4.67 8.56 3.87
C PHE A 78 -4.75 8.42 5.39
N ALA A 79 -5.69 9.10 6.04
CA ALA A 79 -5.94 8.96 7.47
C ALA A 79 -6.36 7.53 7.87
N SER A 80 -7.09 6.85 6.99
CA SER A 80 -7.47 5.44 7.20
C SER A 80 -6.40 4.44 6.76
N ASN A 81 -5.44 4.86 5.93
CA ASN A 81 -4.43 4.01 5.31
C ASN A 81 -3.05 4.68 5.28
N ILE A 82 -2.33 4.52 6.40
CA ILE A 82 -0.95 4.99 6.60
C ILE A 82 0.00 4.48 5.51
N GLY A 83 -0.20 3.26 5.00
CA GLY A 83 0.62 2.68 3.94
C GLY A 83 0.48 3.43 2.62
N ALA A 84 -0.75 3.83 2.29
CA ALA A 84 -1.02 4.64 1.11
C ALA A 84 -0.43 6.06 1.23
N ALA A 85 -0.53 6.66 2.41
CA ALA A 85 0.07 7.95 2.72
C ALA A 85 1.61 7.91 2.52
N ARG A 86 2.27 6.88 3.07
CA ARG A 86 3.72 6.68 2.88
C ARG A 86 4.11 6.47 1.43
N ALA A 87 3.34 5.66 0.70
CA ALA A 87 3.58 5.40 -0.72
C ALA A 87 3.50 6.69 -1.54
N TYR A 88 2.48 7.51 -1.29
CA TYR A 88 2.29 8.79 -1.95
C TYR A 88 3.44 9.76 -1.67
N VAL A 89 3.82 9.95 -0.40
CA VAL A 89 4.96 10.80 -0.01
C VAL A 89 6.25 10.33 -0.66
N THR A 90 6.49 9.01 -0.70
CA THR A 90 7.67 8.44 -1.34
C THR A 90 7.70 8.72 -2.84
N LEU A 91 6.55 8.62 -3.51
CA LEU A 91 6.43 8.93 -4.94
C LEU A 91 6.64 10.43 -5.20
N ALA A 92 6.14 11.30 -4.34
CA ALA A 92 6.31 12.75 -4.46
C ALA A 92 7.76 13.20 -4.19
N ALA A 93 8.46 12.56 -3.25
CA ALA A 93 9.86 12.85 -2.96
C ALA A 93 10.84 12.26 -4.01
N SER A 94 10.36 11.33 -4.85
CA SER A 94 11.20 10.64 -5.82
C SER A 94 11.63 11.55 -6.96
N GLN A 95 12.95 11.73 -7.12
CA GLN A 95 13.55 12.48 -8.24
C GLN A 95 13.70 11.67 -9.54
N LYS A 96 13.11 10.46 -9.59
CA LYS A 96 13.21 9.61 -10.77
C LYS A 96 12.40 10.19 -11.93
N PRO A 97 12.90 10.10 -13.18
CA PRO A 97 12.13 10.51 -14.34
C PRO A 97 10.82 9.71 -14.41
N GLY A 98 9.70 10.41 -14.54
CA GLY A 98 8.36 9.80 -14.59
C GLY A 98 7.74 9.49 -13.23
N ALA A 99 8.38 9.82 -12.10
CA ALA A 99 7.78 9.65 -10.77
C ALA A 99 6.47 10.44 -10.61
N GLU A 100 6.41 11.65 -11.17
CA GLU A 100 5.20 12.48 -11.21
C GLU A 100 4.04 11.79 -11.93
N ALA A 101 4.29 11.18 -13.09
CA ALA A 101 3.26 10.44 -13.83
C ALA A 101 2.78 9.21 -13.06
N VAL A 102 3.67 8.51 -12.37
CA VAL A 102 3.30 7.38 -11.50
C VAL A 102 2.48 7.86 -10.31
N ARG A 103 2.86 9.00 -9.71
CA ARG A 103 2.13 9.63 -8.60
C ARG A 103 0.72 10.04 -9.02
N ALA A 104 0.57 10.71 -10.16
CA ALA A 104 -0.73 11.11 -10.69
C ALA A 104 -1.62 9.88 -10.97
N ALA A 105 -1.07 8.85 -11.62
CA ALA A 105 -1.78 7.60 -11.85
C ALA A 105 -2.17 6.89 -10.54
N TYR A 106 -1.32 6.96 -9.52
CA TYR A 106 -1.60 6.43 -8.20
C TYR A 106 -2.78 7.14 -7.53
N LEU A 107 -2.83 8.47 -7.57
CA LEU A 107 -3.97 9.24 -7.03
C LEU A 107 -5.28 8.92 -7.76
N LEU A 108 -5.26 8.83 -9.09
CA LEU A 108 -6.44 8.44 -9.87
C LEU A 108 -6.93 7.04 -9.50
N GLN A 109 -6.01 6.09 -9.28
CA GLN A 109 -6.35 4.74 -8.85
C GLN A 109 -6.95 4.73 -7.44
N LEU A 110 -6.48 5.58 -6.53
CA LEU A 110 -7.06 5.74 -5.19
C LEU A 110 -8.47 6.32 -5.27
N LEU A 111 -8.68 7.37 -6.05
CA LEU A 111 -9.99 7.97 -6.26
C LEU A 111 -10.99 6.96 -6.84
N ALA A 112 -10.59 6.22 -7.88
CA ALA A 112 -11.42 5.17 -8.47
C ALA A 112 -11.77 4.06 -7.46
N SER A 113 -10.91 3.83 -6.45
CA SER A 113 -11.18 2.85 -5.38
C SER A 113 -12.12 3.36 -4.29
N LEU A 114 -12.30 4.68 -4.19
CA LEU A 114 -13.19 5.34 -3.22
C LEU A 114 -14.62 5.51 -3.75
N GLU A 115 -14.82 5.46 -5.07
CA GLU A 115 -16.12 5.59 -5.72
C GLU A 115 -16.98 4.30 -5.69
N TYR A 116 -16.45 3.19 -5.16
CA TYR A 116 -17.11 1.86 -5.11
C TYR A 116 -17.44 1.42 -3.68
#